data_AF-A0A8S2ZXN2-F1
#
_entry.id   AF-A0A8S2ZXN2-F1
#
_cell.length_a   1.000
_cell.length_b   1.000
_cell.length_c   1.000
_cell.angle_alpha   90.00
_cell.angle_beta   90.00
_cell.angle_gamma   90.00
#
_symmetry.space_group_name_H-M   'P 1'
#
loop_
_entity.id
_entity.type
_entity.pdbx_description
1 polymer ?
#
loop_
_entity_poly.entity_id
_entity_poly.type
_entity_poly.pdbx_seq_one_letter_code
_entity_poly.pdbx_strand_id
1 'polypeptide(L)'
;MTEPTIIPAGEKHTATIIFLHGLGDVGKTWQDEFLMFATTKNLPHVKCIFPTASIMKISKNNGESMTSWFDVYGFDANAKEDQASIEKASEFLNSMAEEEIKNGISSERIIIGGFSM
;
A
#
# COMPACT_ATOMS: atom_id res chain seq x y z
N MET A 1 -2.30 -1.98 -11.92
CA MET A 1 -1.79 -2.60 -10.68
C MET A 1 -2.09 -4.08 -10.73
N THR A 2 -1.22 -4.91 -10.14
CA THR A 2 -1.49 -6.35 -9.99
C THR A 2 -2.47 -6.57 -8.84
N GLU A 3 -3.06 -7.77 -8.75
CA GLU A 3 -3.88 -8.13 -7.60
C GLU A 3 -3.09 -7.98 -6.29
N PRO A 4 -3.70 -7.40 -5.24
CA PRO A 4 -3.03 -7.21 -3.97
C PRO A 4 -2.80 -8.54 -3.26
N THR A 5 -1.71 -8.64 -2.50
CA THR A 5 -1.55 -9.74 -1.54
C THR A 5 -2.46 -9.48 -0.35
N ILE A 6 -3.18 -10.49 0.14
CA ILE A 6 -4.16 -10.34 1.23
C ILE A 6 -3.87 -11.35 2.34
N ILE A 7 -3.85 -10.86 3.59
CA ILE A 7 -4.03 -11.70 4.78
C ILE A 7 -5.48 -11.52 5.22
N PRO A 8 -6.34 -12.56 5.11
CA PRO A 8 -7.72 -12.46 5.53
C PRO A 8 -7.81 -12.32 7.06
N ALA A 9 -8.90 -11.71 7.54
CA ALA A 9 -9.25 -11.81 8.95
C ALA A 9 -9.55 -13.29 9.29
N GLY A 10 -9.01 -13.78 10.41
CA GLY A 10 -9.28 -15.12 10.92
C GLY A 10 -10.62 -15.24 11.67
N GLU A 11 -11.18 -14.10 12.09
CA GLU A 11 -12.50 -13.99 12.73
C GLU A 11 -13.39 -13.02 11.95
N LYS A 12 -14.50 -12.56 12.55
CA LYS A 12 -15.34 -11.51 11.99
C LYS A 12 -14.47 -10.29 11.64
N HIS A 13 -14.40 -9.97 10.36
CA HIS A 13 -13.68 -8.82 9.83
C HIS A 13 -14.31 -7.52 10.34
N THR A 14 -13.55 -6.72 11.09
CA THR A 14 -14.02 -5.45 11.68
C THR A 14 -13.01 -4.30 11.54
N ALA A 15 -11.87 -4.53 10.90
CA ALA A 15 -10.88 -3.53 10.56
C ALA A 15 -10.01 -3.97 9.39
N THR A 16 -9.45 -3.00 8.67
CA THR A 16 -8.55 -3.24 7.55
C THR A 16 -7.29 -2.42 7.68
N ILE A 17 -6.15 -3.02 7.35
CA ILE A 17 -4.89 -2.32 7.12
C ILE A 17 -4.56 -2.43 5.63
N ILE A 18 -4.32 -1.30 4.97
CA ILE A 18 -3.77 -1.22 3.62
C ILE A 18 -2.33 -0.72 3.78
N PHE A 19 -1.34 -1.53 3.38
CA PHE A 19 0.07 -1.19 3.58
C PHE A 19 0.84 -1.15 2.26
N LEU A 20 1.47 -0.01 1.99
CA LEU A 20 2.24 0.25 0.78
C LEU A 20 3.72 -0.06 0.97
N HIS A 21 4.28 -0.83 0.04
CA HIS A 21 5.72 -1.06 -0.03
C HIS A 21 6.47 0.17 -0.58
N GLY A 22 7.80 0.19 -0.36
CA GLY A 22 8.69 1.23 -0.87
C GLY A 22 9.20 0.98 -2.29
N LEU A 23 10.00 1.91 -2.82
CA LEU A 23 10.49 1.89 -4.20
C LEU A 23 11.23 0.57 -4.52
N GLY A 24 10.82 -0.10 -5.59
CA GLY A 24 11.46 -1.34 -6.07
C GLY A 24 11.06 -2.61 -5.31
N ASP A 25 10.19 -2.50 -4.30
CA ASP A 25 9.68 -3.64 -3.54
C ASP A 25 8.30 -4.09 -4.07
N VAL A 26 7.67 -5.10 -3.46
CA VAL A 26 6.32 -5.57 -3.82
C VAL A 26 5.47 -5.80 -2.57
N GLY A 27 4.14 -5.80 -2.70
CA GLY A 27 3.26 -5.99 -1.54
C GLY A 27 3.49 -7.31 -0.80
N LYS A 28 3.89 -8.36 -1.53
CA LYS A 28 4.13 -9.70 -0.95
C LYS A 28 5.25 -9.72 0.10
N THR A 29 6.28 -8.89 -0.02
CA THR A 29 7.43 -8.92 0.91
C THR A 29 7.06 -8.46 2.31
N TRP A 30 5.98 -7.69 2.47
CA TRP A 30 5.49 -7.20 3.75
C TRP A 30 4.50 -8.15 4.45
N GLN A 31 4.12 -9.23 3.78
CA GLN A 31 3.11 -10.15 4.29
C GLN A 31 3.58 -10.84 5.57
N ASP A 32 4.83 -11.30 5.63
CA ASP A 32 5.34 -12.11 6.73
C ASP A 32 5.49 -11.29 8.03
N GLU A 33 6.00 -10.05 7.92
CA GLU A 33 6.11 -9.13 9.05
C GLU A 33 4.72 -8.78 9.62
N PHE A 34 3.73 -8.52 8.75
CA PHE A 34 2.38 -8.20 9.21
C PHE A 34 1.62 -9.42 9.73
N LEU A 35 1.88 -10.62 9.19
CA LEU A 35 1.32 -11.85 9.76
C LEU A 35 1.85 -12.07 11.17
N MET A 36 3.16 -11.91 11.37
CA MET A 36 3.78 -12.00 12.70
C MET A 36 3.24 -10.92 13.65
N PHE A 37 3.11 -9.67 13.18
CA PHE A 37 2.52 -8.58 13.96
C PHE A 37 1.08 -8.87 14.37
N ALA A 38 0.20 -9.23 13.43
CA ALA A 38 -1.20 -9.51 13.69
C ALA A 38 -1.37 -10.68 14.67
N THR A 39 -0.54 -11.71 14.54
CA THR A 39 -0.50 -12.86 15.47
C THR A 39 -0.04 -12.41 16.86
N THR A 40 1.07 -11.68 16.97
CA THR A 40 1.65 -11.24 18.24
C THR A 40 0.75 -10.26 19.00
N LYS A 41 0.00 -9.43 18.27
CA LYS A 41 -0.94 -8.47 18.84
C LYS A 41 -2.35 -9.04 19.03
N ASN A 42 -2.57 -10.32 18.70
CA ASN A 42 -3.87 -10.98 18.74
C ASN A 42 -4.97 -10.16 18.03
N LEU A 43 -4.77 -9.92 16.73
CA LEU A 43 -5.66 -9.13 15.87
C LEU A 43 -6.39 -10.01 14.83
N PRO A 44 -7.11 -11.09 15.22
CA PRO A 44 -7.73 -12.01 14.25
C PRO A 44 -8.87 -11.36 13.45
N HIS A 45 -9.40 -10.22 13.91
CA HIS A 45 -10.49 -9.48 13.26
C HIS A 45 -10.01 -8.48 12.19
N VAL A 46 -8.69 -8.38 11.97
CA VAL A 46 -8.07 -7.44 11.04
C VAL A 46 -7.73 -8.15 9.73
N LYS A 47 -8.16 -7.58 8.61
CA LYS A 47 -7.69 -7.96 7.27
C LYS A 47 -6.52 -7.06 6.88
N CYS A 48 -5.46 -7.61 6.31
CA CYS A 48 -4.35 -6.81 5.77
C CYS A 48 -4.30 -6.94 4.25
N ILE A 49 -4.14 -5.81 3.55
CA ILE A 49 -4.06 -5.72 2.09
C ILE A 49 -2.73 -5.05 1.73
N PHE A 50 -1.96 -5.71 0.88
CA PHE A 50 -0.65 -5.26 0.40
C PHE A 50 -0.71 -5.09 -1.12
N PRO A 51 -1.15 -3.92 -1.63
CA PRO A 51 -1.11 -3.64 -3.04
C PRO A 51 0.33 -3.60 -3.55
N THR A 52 0.52 -3.95 -4.83
CA THR A 52 1.81 -3.81 -5.51
C THR A 52 1.69 -2.75 -6.58
N ALA A 53 2.57 -1.75 -6.51
CA ALA A 53 2.61 -0.66 -7.46
C ALA A 53 2.91 -1.16 -8.88
N SER A 54 2.47 -0.41 -9.89
CA SER A 54 2.81 -0.73 -11.28
C SER A 54 4.32 -0.56 -11.52
N ILE A 55 4.86 -1.29 -12.50
CA ILE A 55 6.23 -1.05 -12.99
C ILE A 55 6.23 0.25 -13.80
N MET A 56 7.14 1.16 -13.48
CA MET A 56 7.36 2.39 -14.24
C MET A 56 8.84 2.77 -14.28
N LYS A 57 9.19 3.69 -15.18
CA LYS A 57 10.54 4.24 -15.27
C LYS A 57 10.73 5.30 -14.20
N ILE A 58 11.86 5.25 -13.51
CA ILE A 58 12.18 6.18 -12.42
C ILE A 58 13.23 7.19 -12.89
N SER A 59 12.83 8.45 -12.97
CA SER A 59 13.66 9.56 -13.45
C SER A 59 14.97 9.68 -12.67
N LYS A 60 14.91 9.55 -11.34
CA LYS A 60 16.08 9.62 -10.45
C LYS A 60 17.10 8.50 -10.67
N ASN A 61 16.65 7.35 -11.19
CA ASN A 61 17.47 6.16 -11.46
C ASN A 61 17.72 5.99 -12.96
N ASN A 62 17.91 7.10 -13.69
CA ASN A 62 18.20 7.10 -15.12
C ASN A 62 17.17 6.34 -15.98
N GLY A 63 15.90 6.30 -15.54
CA GLY A 63 14.81 5.64 -16.24
C GLY A 63 14.78 4.11 -16.07
N GLU A 64 15.48 3.57 -15.08
CA GLU A 64 15.37 2.16 -14.69
C GLU A 64 13.91 1.80 -14.34
N SER A 65 13.47 0.61 -14.77
CA SER A 65 12.10 0.14 -14.56
C SER A 65 12.00 -0.66 -13.27
N MET A 66 11.19 -0.18 -12.34
CA MET A 66 10.92 -0.84 -11.06
C MET A 66 9.50 -0.52 -10.59
N THR A 67 9.04 -1.19 -9.56
CA THR A 67 7.74 -0.93 -8.93
C THR A 67 7.77 0.40 -8.20
N SER A 68 6.85 1.30 -8.53
CA SER A 68 6.73 2.60 -7.86
C SER A 68 5.31 3.15 -7.94
N TRP A 69 4.90 3.88 -6.90
CA TRP A 69 3.60 4.56 -6.85
C TRP A 69 3.58 5.82 -7.71
N PHE A 70 4.71 6.50 -7.84
CA PHE A 70 4.89 7.71 -8.64
C PHE A 70 6.33 7.83 -9.16
N ASP A 71 6.57 8.73 -10.12
CA ASP A 71 7.93 9.01 -10.59
C ASP A 71 8.71 9.82 -9.55
N VAL A 72 9.96 9.44 -9.32
CA VAL A 72 10.84 10.06 -8.33
C VAL A 72 11.91 10.83 -9.08
N TYR A 73 12.04 12.13 -8.80
CA TYR A 73 13.08 12.99 -9.38
C TYR A 73 14.27 13.22 -8.44
N GLY A 74 14.08 13.04 -7.13
CA GLY A 74 15.07 13.26 -6.07
C GLY A 74 14.57 12.79 -4.72
N PHE A 75 15.47 12.73 -3.73
CA PHE A 75 15.15 12.35 -2.35
C PHE A 75 15.38 13.49 -1.35
N ASP A 76 15.83 14.65 -1.83
CA ASP A 76 15.94 15.85 -1.02
C ASP A 76 14.61 16.60 -0.99
N ALA A 77 14.41 17.44 0.04
CA ALA A 77 13.17 18.16 0.26
C ALA A 77 12.80 19.18 -0.85
N ASN A 78 13.74 19.49 -1.76
CA ASN A 78 13.50 20.41 -2.87
C ASN A 78 13.33 19.67 -4.20
N ALA A 79 13.34 18.33 -4.17
CA ALA A 79 13.10 17.53 -5.35
C ALA A 79 11.70 17.82 -5.91
N LYS A 80 11.61 17.87 -7.24
CA LYS A 80 10.33 17.95 -7.92
C LYS A 80 9.50 16.71 -7.57
N GLU A 81 8.21 16.89 -7.33
CA GLU A 81 7.25 15.81 -7.15
C GLU A 81 6.42 15.59 -8.44
N ASP A 82 6.12 14.32 -8.75
CA ASP A 82 5.20 13.97 -9.83
C ASP A 82 3.75 14.00 -9.32
N GLN A 83 3.21 15.21 -9.20
CA GLN A 83 1.85 15.44 -8.69
C GLN A 83 0.80 14.57 -9.39
N ALA A 84 0.88 14.40 -10.71
CA ALA A 84 -0.10 13.66 -11.48
C ALA A 84 -0.07 12.15 -11.17
N SER A 85 1.12 11.57 -10.93
CA SER A 85 1.21 10.17 -10.54
C SER A 85 0.87 9.96 -9.06
N ILE A 86 1.19 10.93 -8.20
CA ILE A 86 0.79 10.92 -6.78
C ILE A 86 -0.75 10.94 -6.67
N GLU A 87 -1.43 11.80 -7.43
CA GLU A 87 -2.89 11.85 -7.45
C GLU A 87 -3.50 10.52 -7.90
N LYS A 88 -2.97 9.91 -8.97
CA LYS A 88 -3.43 8.58 -9.42
C LYS A 88 -3.21 7.48 -8.38
N ALA A 89 -2.07 7.50 -7.68
CA ALA A 89 -1.82 6.56 -6.61
C ALA A 89 -2.81 6.78 -5.45
N SER A 90 -3.08 8.04 -5.09
CA SER A 90 -4.05 8.39 -4.06
C SER A 90 -5.47 7.94 -4.43
N GLU A 91 -5.93 8.20 -5.66
CA GLU A 91 -7.23 7.72 -6.17
C GLU A 91 -7.35 6.21 -6.10
N PHE A 92 -6.29 5.47 -6.47
CA PHE A 92 -6.28 4.02 -6.35
C PHE A 92 -6.42 3.56 -4.90
N LEU A 93 -5.66 4.13 -3.96
CA LEU A 93 -5.75 3.78 -2.54
C LEU A 93 -7.12 4.13 -1.95
N ASN A 94 -7.68 5.27 -2.34
CA ASN A 94 -9.03 5.66 -1.95
C ASN A 94 -10.05 4.64 -2.46
N SER A 95 -9.94 4.17 -3.70
CA SER A 95 -10.85 3.15 -4.24
C SER A 95 -10.79 1.84 -3.45
N MET A 96 -9.61 1.45 -2.95
CA MET A 96 -9.47 0.28 -2.08
C MET A 96 -10.14 0.51 -0.72
N ALA A 97 -9.94 1.67 -0.11
CA ALA A 97 -10.60 2.01 1.16
C ALA A 97 -12.14 2.08 0.99
N GLU A 98 -12.63 2.63 -0.12
CA GLU A 98 -14.06 2.67 -0.45
C GLU A 98 -14.66 1.27 -0.63
N GLU A 99 -13.91 0.33 -1.22
CA GLU A 99 -14.34 -1.06 -1.32
C GLU A 99 -14.52 -1.71 0.07
N GLU A 100 -13.60 -1.45 0.99
CA GLU A 100 -13.70 -1.91 2.37
C GLU A 100 -14.88 -1.30 3.12
N ILE A 101 -15.15 -0.01 2.90
CA ILE A 101 -16.31 0.68 3.46
C ILE A 101 -17.60 0.07 2.93
N LYS A 102 -17.67 -0.19 1.62
CA LYS A 102 -18.80 -0.86 0.97
C LYS A 102 -19.02 -2.27 1.52
N ASN A 103 -17.95 -2.94 1.94
CA ASN A 103 -17.99 -4.25 2.60
C ASN A 103 -18.33 -4.16 4.11
N GLY A 104 -18.68 -2.97 4.63
CA GLY A 104 -19.22 -2.78 5.97
C GLY A 104 -18.16 -2.42 7.04
N ILE A 105 -16.94 -2.10 6.63
CA ILE A 105 -15.90 -1.65 7.56
C ILE A 105 -16.01 -0.14 7.77
N SER A 106 -16.10 0.31 9.02
CA SER A 106 -16.09 1.75 9.33
C SER A 106 -14.79 2.38 8.82
N SER A 107 -14.87 3.58 8.23
CA SER A 107 -13.68 4.32 7.78
C SER A 107 -12.69 4.59 8.92
N GLU A 108 -13.17 4.76 10.15
CA GLU A 108 -12.34 4.91 11.37
C GLU A 108 -11.56 3.63 11.73
N ARG A 109 -11.86 2.51 11.07
CA ARG A 109 -11.24 1.19 11.26
C ARG A 109 -10.42 0.75 10.05
N ILE A 110 -10.17 1.66 9.11
CA ILE A 110 -9.29 1.44 7.96
C ILE A 110 -8.03 2.28 8.18
N ILE A 111 -6.88 1.60 8.23
CA ILE A 111 -5.57 2.24 8.31
C ILE A 111 -4.92 2.15 6.95
N ILE A 112 -4.42 3.26 6.44
CA ILE A 112 -3.51 3.31 5.29
C ILE A 112 -2.13 3.68 5.82
N GLY A 113 -1.13 2.84 5.56
CA GLY A 113 0.26 3.06 5.95
C GLY A 113 1.22 2.64 4.86
N GLY A 114 2.51 2.92 5.02
CA GLY A 114 3.52 2.50 4.06
C GLY A 114 4.96 2.78 4.49
N PHE A 115 5.90 2.45 3.61
CA PHE A 115 7.33 2.60 3.85
C PHE A 115 8.07 3.33 2.69
N SER A 116 8.89 4.31 3.05
CA SER A 116 9.97 4.94 2.24
C SER A 116 9.62 5.65 0.93
N MET A 117 8.36 5.68 0.49
CA MET A 117 7.91 6.63 -0.52
C MET A 117 6.90 7.58 0.08
#